data_AF-A0A4Y2N6T7-F1
#
_entry.id   AF-A0A4Y2N6T7-F1
#
_cell.length_a   1.000
_cell.length_b   1.000
_cell.length_c   1.000
_cell.angle_alpha   90.00
_cell.angle_beta   90.00
_cell.angle_gamma   90.00
#
_symmetry.space_group_name_H-M   'P 1'
#
loop_
_entity.id
_entity.type
_entity.pdbx_description
1 polymer ?
#
loop_
_entity_poly.entity_id
_entity_poly.type
_entity_poly.pdbx_seq_one_letter_code
_entity_poly.pdbx_strand_id
1 'polypeptide(L)'
;MNWNTHLKAQSTRATQLYHNLLKIAGKSWGVPLIHRRTIYKTVTERVLAHGAVAWCLEPTVRIARKLLTIQRPFLLAISGAYRTTSTAALQVILGIPPLHLQLQREARGTALFRLRLPLSTNVSDIDPSEIEEKATGWSTHPSEHLSPTQISLDDGGNINTGLRIYTDGSKTERGVGAAFCVLTDVNITHRWSTRLSLRNIVFQAEILAHLKAVEHAVSLPTQQLTILLDNQASINSAANPKSHNSIARKIFKLLHSSDVKYPGIYF
;
A
#
# COMPACT_ATOMS: atom_id res chain seq x y z
N MET A 1 16.14 22.13 -17.74
CA MET A 1 16.77 21.03 -18.52
C MET A 1 15.91 20.66 -19.72
N ASN A 2 16.52 20.41 -20.89
CA ASN A 2 15.81 20.10 -22.13
C ASN A 2 15.71 18.58 -22.35
N TRP A 3 14.56 17.98 -22.03
CA TRP A 3 14.33 16.52 -22.13
C TRP A 3 13.98 16.03 -23.56
N ASN A 4 14.15 16.85 -24.59
CA ASN A 4 13.75 16.49 -25.96
C ASN A 4 14.54 15.30 -26.53
N THR A 5 15.84 15.17 -26.21
CA THR A 5 16.66 14.02 -26.63
C THR A 5 16.16 12.73 -25.99
N HIS A 6 15.86 12.78 -24.69
CA HIS A 6 15.26 11.66 -23.96
C HIS A 6 13.90 11.27 -24.55
N LEU A 7 13.01 12.23 -24.81
CA LEU A 7 11.71 11.96 -25.42
C LEU A 7 11.79 11.35 -26.82
N LYS A 8 12.79 11.74 -27.61
CA LYS A 8 13.06 11.09 -28.90
C LYS A 8 13.45 9.62 -28.69
N ALA A 9 14.35 9.33 -27.76
CA ALA A 9 14.74 7.95 -27.44
C ALA A 9 13.54 7.11 -26.93
N GLN A 10 12.70 7.68 -26.05
CA GLN A 10 11.47 7.02 -25.59
C GLN A 10 10.51 6.75 -26.74
N SER A 11 10.36 7.70 -27.67
CA SER A 11 9.56 7.51 -28.87
C SER A 11 10.08 6.35 -29.73
N THR A 12 11.39 6.24 -29.95
CA THR A 12 12.00 5.13 -30.71
C THR A 12 11.74 3.79 -30.05
N ARG A 13 11.93 3.69 -28.72
CA ARG A 13 11.62 2.47 -27.95
C ARG A 13 10.14 2.10 -28.05
N ALA A 14 9.25 3.09 -27.92
CA ALA A 14 7.82 2.86 -28.05
C ALA A 14 7.44 2.35 -29.44
N THR A 15 8.04 2.89 -30.51
CA THR A 15 7.81 2.40 -31.87
C THR A 15 8.21 0.93 -32.02
N GLN A 16 9.34 0.52 -31.43
CA GLN A 16 9.75 -0.89 -31.46
C GLN A 16 8.74 -1.79 -30.72
N LEU A 17 8.28 -1.38 -29.54
CA LEU A 17 7.26 -2.12 -28.78
C LEU A 17 5.92 -2.18 -29.52
N TYR A 18 5.55 -1.10 -30.21
CA TYR A 18 4.35 -1.05 -31.04
C TYR A 18 4.43 -2.06 -32.19
N HIS A 19 5.54 -2.11 -32.92
CA HIS A 19 5.72 -3.10 -33.99
C HIS A 19 5.68 -4.53 -33.45
N ASN A 20 6.25 -4.78 -32.26
CA ASN A 20 6.16 -6.09 -31.62
C ASN A 20 4.71 -6.46 -31.26
N LEU A 21 3.90 -5.51 -30.79
CA LEU A 21 2.47 -5.73 -30.53
C LEU A 21 1.71 -6.09 -31.82
N LEU A 22 2.04 -5.45 -32.94
CA LEU A 22 1.42 -5.75 -34.23
C LEU A 22 1.77 -7.15 -34.77
N LYS A 23 2.93 -7.72 -34.40
CA LYS A 23 3.32 -9.07 -34.84
C LYS A 23 2.43 -10.17 -34.26
N ILE A 24 1.85 -9.95 -33.08
CA ILE A 24 1.06 -10.95 -32.36
C ILE A 24 -0.46 -10.74 -32.49
N ALA A 25 -0.88 -9.68 -33.17
CA ALA A 25 -2.26 -9.21 -33.15
C ALA A 25 -2.58 -8.26 -34.31
N GLY A 26 -3.51 -8.67 -35.18
CA GLY A 26 -4.11 -7.84 -36.23
C GLY A 26 -5.48 -7.28 -35.83
N LYS A 27 -6.19 -6.62 -36.76
CA LYS A 27 -7.53 -6.07 -36.47
C LYS A 27 -8.59 -7.15 -36.26
N SER A 28 -8.51 -8.25 -37.00
CA SER A 28 -9.48 -9.35 -37.00
C SER A 28 -8.90 -10.68 -36.52
N TRP A 29 -7.63 -10.73 -36.13
CA TRP A 29 -6.94 -11.97 -35.77
C TRP A 29 -5.89 -11.77 -34.67
N GLY A 30 -5.46 -12.87 -34.06
CA GLY A 30 -4.41 -12.90 -33.04
C GLY A 30 -4.94 -12.68 -31.63
N VAL A 31 -4.08 -12.18 -30.75
CA VAL A 31 -4.35 -12.09 -29.31
C VAL A 31 -5.60 -11.24 -29.01
N PRO A 32 -6.51 -11.66 -28.10
CA PRO A 32 -7.69 -10.88 -27.70
C PRO A 32 -7.39 -9.50 -27.10
N LEU A 33 -8.35 -8.57 -27.19
CA LEU A 33 -8.23 -7.18 -26.72
C LEU A 33 -7.74 -7.08 -25.26
N ILE A 34 -8.30 -7.90 -24.36
CA ILE A 34 -7.96 -7.89 -22.93
C ILE A 34 -6.47 -8.15 -22.72
N HIS A 35 -5.88 -9.08 -23.47
CA HIS A 35 -4.47 -9.42 -23.36
C HIS A 35 -3.58 -8.36 -24.01
N ARG A 36 -3.98 -7.77 -25.14
CA ARG A 36 -3.26 -6.62 -25.73
C ARG A 36 -3.19 -5.44 -24.75
N ARG A 37 -4.32 -5.15 -24.09
CA ARG A 37 -4.41 -4.12 -23.05
C ARG A 37 -3.49 -4.45 -21.88
N THR A 38 -3.47 -5.69 -21.42
CA THR A 38 -2.56 -6.14 -20.36
C THR A 38 -1.10 -5.95 -20.77
N ILE A 39 -0.69 -6.39 -21.96
CA ILE A 39 0.67 -6.22 -22.49
C ILE A 39 1.08 -4.75 -22.54
N TYR A 40 0.19 -3.87 -23.00
CA TYR A 40 0.47 -2.43 -23.00
C TYR A 40 0.74 -1.89 -21.60
N LYS A 41 -0.11 -2.25 -20.62
CA LYS A 41 0.03 -1.79 -19.22
C LYS A 41 1.26 -2.38 -18.52
N THR A 42 1.57 -3.65 -18.76
CA THR A 42 2.66 -4.35 -18.06
C THR A 42 4.02 -4.18 -18.71
N VAL A 43 4.08 -3.97 -20.03
CA VAL A 43 5.34 -3.83 -20.78
C VAL A 43 5.54 -2.40 -21.23
N THR A 44 4.66 -1.86 -22.08
CA THR A 44 4.87 -0.55 -22.70
C THR A 44 4.88 0.57 -21.67
N GLU A 45 3.87 0.66 -20.81
CA GLU A 45 3.83 1.68 -19.78
C GLU A 45 5.03 1.57 -18.83
N ARG A 46 5.45 0.35 -18.45
CA ARG A 46 6.58 0.13 -17.53
C ARG A 46 7.92 0.53 -18.14
N VAL A 47 8.16 0.22 -19.42
CA VAL A 47 9.37 0.65 -20.12
C VAL A 47 9.45 2.17 -20.22
N LEU A 48 8.32 2.83 -20.50
CA LEU A 48 8.27 4.30 -20.61
C LEU A 48 8.32 4.99 -19.24
N ALA A 49 7.80 4.35 -18.19
CA ALA A 49 7.84 4.86 -16.82
C ALA A 49 9.22 4.75 -16.17
N HIS A 50 10.13 3.94 -16.74
CA HIS A 50 11.47 3.83 -16.23
C HIS A 50 12.19 5.19 -16.21
N GLY A 51 12.59 5.63 -15.01
CA GLY A 51 13.23 6.93 -14.81
C GLY A 51 12.29 8.14 -14.93
N ALA A 52 10.97 7.94 -14.99
CA ALA A 52 9.99 9.03 -15.08
C ALA A 52 10.11 10.04 -13.94
N VAL A 53 10.58 9.62 -12.76
CA VAL A 53 10.85 10.51 -11.62
C VAL A 53 11.80 11.67 -11.97
N ALA A 54 12.72 11.50 -12.91
CA ALA A 54 13.68 12.55 -13.26
C ALA A 54 13.10 13.64 -14.20
N TRP A 55 12.06 13.33 -14.97
CA TRP A 55 11.62 14.19 -16.08
C TRP A 55 10.10 14.35 -16.24
N CYS A 56 9.30 13.60 -15.48
CA CYS A 56 7.84 13.53 -15.59
C CYS A 56 7.11 13.78 -14.25
N LEU A 57 7.76 14.37 -13.24
CA LEU A 57 7.08 14.82 -12.01
C LEU A 57 6.03 15.91 -12.30
N GLU A 58 6.39 16.84 -13.17
CA GLU A 58 5.55 17.94 -13.64
C GLU A 58 5.69 18.08 -15.16
N PRO A 59 5.01 17.22 -15.94
CA PRO A 59 5.17 17.21 -17.39
C PRO A 59 4.61 18.50 -17.98
N THR A 60 5.43 19.23 -18.74
CA THR A 60 4.95 20.38 -19.52
C THR A 60 3.93 19.95 -20.57
N VAL A 61 3.12 20.89 -21.06
CA VAL A 61 2.15 20.64 -22.14
C VAL A 61 2.81 20.01 -23.37
N ARG A 62 4.05 20.41 -23.70
CA ARG A 62 4.82 19.83 -24.82
C ARG A 62 5.14 18.35 -24.59
N ILE A 63 5.57 17.98 -23.38
CA ILE A 63 5.85 16.60 -22.99
C ILE A 63 4.55 15.78 -23.05
N ALA A 64 3.47 16.30 -22.48
CA ALA A 64 2.16 15.65 -22.47
C ALA A 64 1.64 15.35 -23.88
N ARG A 65 1.72 16.34 -24.80
CA ARG A 65 1.34 16.16 -26.21
C ARG A 65 2.19 15.09 -26.90
N LYS A 66 3.51 15.08 -26.67
CA LYS A 66 4.40 14.07 -27.27
C LYS A 66 4.08 12.66 -26.77
N LEU A 67 3.81 12.51 -25.48
CA LEU A 67 3.40 11.22 -24.90
C LEU A 67 2.04 10.75 -25.42
N LEU A 68 1.09 11.65 -25.66
CA LEU A 68 -0.17 11.30 -26.34
C LEU A 68 0.06 10.79 -27.76
N THR A 69 0.97 11.42 -28.53
CA THR A 69 1.37 10.93 -29.86
C THR A 69 1.98 9.53 -29.78
N ILE A 70 2.81 9.26 -28.77
CA ILE A 70 3.43 7.93 -28.55
C ILE A 70 2.36 6.89 -28.17
N GLN A 71 1.37 7.26 -27.37
CA GLN A 71 0.32 6.36 -26.88
C GLN A 71 -0.70 6.00 -27.97
N ARG A 72 -1.07 6.95 -28.84
CA ARG A 72 -2.18 6.80 -29.80
C ARG A 72 -2.09 5.53 -30.68
N PRO A 73 -0.94 5.16 -31.27
CA PRO A 73 -0.82 3.94 -32.07
C PRO A 73 -1.20 2.67 -31.29
N PHE A 74 -0.81 2.58 -30.02
CA PHE A 74 -1.17 1.46 -29.16
C PHE A 74 -2.67 1.38 -28.92
N LEU A 75 -3.31 2.51 -28.61
CA LEU A 75 -4.75 2.56 -28.38
C LEU A 75 -5.54 2.09 -29.60
N LEU A 76 -5.11 2.49 -30.81
CA LEU A 76 -5.71 2.03 -32.06
C LEU A 76 -5.48 0.54 -32.31
N ALA A 77 -4.27 0.02 -32.03
CA ALA A 77 -3.96 -1.40 -32.20
C ALA A 77 -4.68 -2.31 -31.18
N ILE A 78 -4.91 -1.82 -29.97
CA ILE A 78 -5.63 -2.55 -28.92
C ILE A 78 -7.13 -2.58 -29.23
N SER A 79 -7.71 -1.43 -29.58
CA SER A 79 -9.15 -1.30 -29.84
C SER A 79 -9.60 -1.84 -31.20
N GLY A 80 -8.73 -1.79 -32.21
CA GLY A 80 -9.10 -2.03 -33.61
C GLY A 80 -9.94 -0.91 -34.25
N ALA A 81 -10.14 0.22 -33.54
CA ALA A 81 -10.99 1.31 -34.00
C ALA A 81 -10.43 2.06 -35.22
N TYR A 82 -11.28 2.86 -35.88
CA TYR A 82 -10.88 3.69 -37.01
C TYR A 82 -9.80 4.71 -36.63
N ARG A 83 -8.92 5.02 -37.58
CA ARG A 83 -7.83 6.01 -37.39
C ARG A 83 -8.32 7.41 -37.03
N THR A 84 -9.56 7.75 -37.34
CA THR A 84 -10.22 9.02 -37.03
C THR A 84 -10.81 9.08 -35.62
N THR A 85 -10.89 7.95 -34.91
CA THR A 85 -11.42 7.89 -33.54
C THR A 85 -10.59 8.78 -32.62
N SER A 86 -11.26 9.58 -31.78
CA SER A 86 -10.59 10.50 -30.86
C SER A 86 -9.74 9.74 -29.83
N THR A 87 -8.55 10.24 -29.49
CA THR A 87 -7.68 9.59 -28.49
C THR A 87 -8.37 9.49 -27.13
N ALA A 88 -9.13 10.52 -26.74
CA ALA A 88 -9.86 10.55 -25.48
C ALA A 88 -10.92 9.45 -25.41
N ALA A 89 -11.70 9.23 -26.49
CA ALA A 89 -12.68 8.14 -26.52
C ALA A 89 -12.00 6.76 -26.38
N LEU A 90 -10.86 6.56 -27.05
CA LEU A 90 -10.10 5.31 -26.94
C LEU A 90 -9.59 5.07 -25.52
N GLN A 91 -9.10 6.11 -24.84
CA GLN A 91 -8.64 6.04 -23.44
C GLN A 91 -9.78 5.62 -22.50
N VAL A 92 -10.96 6.22 -22.67
CA VAL A 92 -12.15 5.91 -21.85
C VAL A 92 -12.62 4.47 -22.10
N ILE A 93 -12.87 4.09 -23.36
CA ILE A 93 -13.39 2.76 -23.72
C ILE A 93 -12.41 1.65 -23.29
N LEU A 94 -11.10 1.88 -23.45
CA LEU A 94 -10.09 0.90 -23.05
C LEU A 94 -9.76 0.97 -21.55
N GLY A 95 -10.29 1.94 -20.79
CA GLY A 95 -9.86 2.20 -19.40
C GLY A 95 -8.33 2.29 -19.29
N ILE A 96 -7.71 3.07 -20.18
CA ILE A 96 -6.29 3.37 -20.22
C ILE A 96 -6.15 4.89 -20.03
N PRO A 97 -5.54 5.37 -18.93
CA PRO A 97 -5.39 6.80 -18.70
C PRO A 97 -4.44 7.45 -19.73
N PRO A 98 -4.49 8.79 -19.89
CA PRO A 98 -3.47 9.52 -20.62
C PRO A 98 -2.06 9.18 -20.12
N LEU A 99 -1.16 8.83 -21.05
CA LEU A 99 0.16 8.31 -20.70
C LEU A 99 0.94 9.26 -19.78
N HIS A 100 0.87 10.57 -20.00
CA HIS A 100 1.55 11.55 -19.14
C HIS A 100 1.05 11.54 -17.69
N LEU A 101 -0.24 11.32 -17.44
CA LEU A 101 -0.78 11.20 -16.09
C LEU A 101 -0.33 9.89 -15.42
N GLN A 102 -0.28 8.79 -16.19
CA GLN A 102 0.24 7.52 -15.68
C GLN A 102 1.72 7.62 -15.32
N LEU A 103 2.54 8.22 -16.18
CA LEU A 103 3.96 8.43 -15.91
C LEU A 103 4.18 9.40 -14.74
N GLN A 104 3.36 10.45 -14.63
CA GLN A 104 3.40 11.36 -13.50
C GLN A 104 3.05 10.66 -12.17
N ARG A 105 2.03 9.80 -12.17
CA ARG A 105 1.66 8.99 -11.01
C ARG A 105 2.82 8.10 -10.55
N GLU A 106 3.45 7.39 -11.49
CA GLU A 106 4.59 6.51 -11.21
C GLU A 106 5.84 7.30 -10.75
N ALA A 107 6.08 8.46 -11.36
CA ALA A 107 7.14 9.39 -10.97
C ALA A 107 6.96 9.87 -9.52
N ARG A 108 5.76 10.35 -9.18
CA ARG A 108 5.43 10.80 -7.82
C ARG A 108 5.48 9.67 -6.81
N GLY A 109 4.96 8.49 -7.15
CA GLY A 109 5.09 7.30 -6.31
C GLY A 109 6.55 6.92 -6.04
N THR A 110 7.39 6.97 -7.07
CA THR A 110 8.84 6.72 -6.92
C THR A 110 9.50 7.77 -6.02
N ALA A 111 9.18 9.05 -6.21
CA ALA A 111 9.71 10.13 -5.38
C ALA A 111 9.35 9.94 -3.90
N LEU A 112 8.09 9.66 -3.59
CA LEU A 112 7.60 9.50 -2.22
C LEU A 112 8.10 8.20 -1.57
N PHE A 113 7.84 7.05 -2.20
CA PHE A 113 8.03 5.75 -1.54
C PHE A 113 9.46 5.20 -1.65
N ARG A 114 10.24 5.62 -2.66
CA ARG A 114 11.61 5.11 -2.86
C ARG A 114 12.69 6.13 -2.56
N LEU A 115 12.50 7.37 -3.02
CA LEU A 115 13.52 8.42 -2.87
C LEU A 115 13.32 9.27 -1.62
N ARG A 116 12.17 9.15 -0.93
CA ARG A 116 11.80 9.96 0.24
C ARG A 116 11.97 11.47 -0.03
N LEU A 117 11.57 11.90 -1.23
CA LEU A 117 11.59 13.31 -1.60
C LEU A 117 10.24 13.96 -1.28
N PRO A 118 10.24 15.10 -0.58
CA PRO A 118 9.00 15.85 -0.35
C PRO A 118 8.43 16.32 -1.68
N LEU A 119 7.11 16.19 -1.81
CA LEU A 119 6.39 16.68 -2.96
C LEU A 119 5.44 17.79 -2.53
N SER A 120 5.66 18.99 -3.05
CA SER A 120 4.64 20.01 -3.05
C SER A 120 3.64 19.70 -4.15
N THR A 121 2.36 19.75 -3.82
CA THR A 121 1.29 19.73 -4.82
C THR A 121 0.46 21.00 -4.67
N ASN A 122 -0.30 21.35 -5.70
CA ASN A 122 -1.20 22.51 -5.67
C ASN A 122 -2.26 22.44 -4.54
N VAL A 123 -2.41 21.30 -3.86
CA VAL A 123 -3.46 21.03 -2.86
C VAL A 123 -2.86 20.80 -1.46
N SER A 124 -1.70 20.14 -1.36
CA SER A 124 -1.01 19.92 -0.09
C SER A 124 0.44 19.48 -0.29
N ASP A 125 1.31 19.90 0.61
CA ASP A 125 2.62 19.28 0.73
C ASP A 125 2.49 17.87 1.32
N ILE A 126 3.25 16.94 0.77
CA ILE A 126 3.33 15.56 1.24
C ILE A 126 4.75 15.35 1.74
N ASP A 127 4.89 15.25 3.06
CA ASP A 127 6.12 14.82 3.70
C ASP A 127 6.22 13.28 3.64
N PRO A 128 7.27 12.71 3.02
CA PRO A 128 7.50 11.27 3.00
C PRO A 128 7.68 10.65 4.38
N SER A 129 8.00 11.44 5.42
CA SER A 129 8.10 10.97 6.81
C SER A 129 6.73 10.54 7.39
N GLU A 130 5.64 11.14 6.92
CA GLU A 130 4.27 10.80 7.32
C GLU A 130 3.74 9.53 6.62
N ILE A 131 4.46 9.02 5.62
CA ILE A 131 4.04 7.89 4.81
C ILE A 131 4.59 6.59 5.41
N GLU A 132 3.68 5.71 5.78
CA GLU A 132 3.98 4.38 6.28
C GLU A 132 4.94 3.62 5.35
N GLU A 133 6.05 3.14 5.92
CA GLU A 133 7.01 2.32 5.20
C GLU A 133 6.54 0.86 5.15
N LYS A 134 6.59 0.27 3.95
CA LYS A 134 6.42 -1.18 3.82
C LYS A 134 7.72 -1.88 4.18
N ALA A 135 7.65 -2.78 5.13
CA ALA A 135 8.76 -3.65 5.47
C ALA A 135 9.03 -4.63 4.32
N THR A 136 10.27 -4.64 3.85
CA THR A 136 10.77 -5.54 2.81
C THR A 136 11.70 -6.59 3.41
N GLY A 137 11.90 -7.70 2.68
CA GLY A 137 12.78 -8.78 3.13
C GLY A 137 12.22 -9.56 4.32
N TRP A 138 13.02 -10.53 4.79
CA TRP A 138 12.67 -11.40 5.90
C TRP A 138 13.33 -10.84 7.16
N SER A 139 12.51 -10.46 8.14
CA SER A 139 13.00 -9.92 9.42
C SER A 139 13.30 -10.98 10.47
N THR A 140 12.88 -12.22 10.20
CA THR A 140 12.91 -13.38 11.10
C THR A 140 13.05 -14.65 10.26
N HIS A 141 13.66 -15.70 10.82
CA HIS A 141 13.82 -16.96 10.11
C HIS A 141 12.44 -17.62 9.89
N PRO A 142 12.18 -18.34 8.78
CA PRO A 142 10.86 -18.96 8.53
C PRO A 142 10.39 -19.97 9.57
N SER A 143 11.30 -20.51 10.37
CA SER A 143 10.96 -21.40 11.49
C SER A 143 10.54 -20.64 12.75
N GLU A 144 10.76 -19.33 12.83
CA GLU A 144 10.27 -18.52 13.95
C GLU A 144 8.78 -18.26 13.77
N HIS A 145 8.02 -18.71 14.75
CA HIS A 145 6.58 -18.53 14.84
C HIS A 145 6.21 -18.28 16.30
N LEU A 146 5.10 -17.57 16.51
CA LEU A 146 4.52 -17.46 17.84
C LEU A 146 3.99 -18.83 18.25
N SER A 147 3.91 -19.07 19.56
CA SER A 147 3.29 -20.30 20.04
C SER A 147 1.80 -20.32 19.65
N PRO A 148 1.21 -21.49 19.36
CA PRO A 148 -0.19 -21.59 18.96
C PRO A 148 -1.19 -21.04 19.99
N THR A 149 -0.77 -20.85 21.24
CA THR A 149 -1.61 -20.37 22.34
C THR A 149 -1.40 -18.89 22.68
N GLN A 150 -0.44 -18.21 22.05
CA GLN A 150 -0.19 -16.77 22.26
C GLN A 150 -1.20 -15.89 21.52
N ILE A 151 -1.70 -16.35 20.38
CA ILE A 151 -2.71 -15.63 19.60
C ILE A 151 -3.80 -16.63 19.23
N SER A 152 -5.03 -16.36 19.64
CA SER A 152 -6.21 -17.08 19.22
C SER A 152 -7.18 -16.14 18.51
N LEU A 153 -7.94 -16.71 17.59
CA LEU A 153 -9.09 -16.06 16.95
C LEU A 153 -10.42 -16.47 17.59
N ASP A 154 -10.35 -17.27 18.64
CA ASP A 154 -11.51 -17.59 19.46
C ASP A 154 -11.88 -16.38 20.31
N ASP A 155 -13.15 -16.32 20.73
CA ASP A 155 -13.72 -15.24 21.56
C ASP A 155 -13.14 -15.17 22.99
N GLY A 156 -12.20 -16.06 23.32
CA GLY A 156 -11.59 -16.20 24.63
C GLY A 156 -12.53 -16.73 25.73
N GLY A 157 -13.81 -16.96 25.43
CA GLY A 157 -14.82 -17.30 26.41
C GLY A 157 -14.98 -16.27 27.54
N ASN A 158 -15.48 -16.70 28.69
CA ASN A 158 -15.72 -15.82 29.83
C ASN A 158 -14.43 -15.58 30.64
N ILE A 159 -13.56 -14.70 30.15
CA ILE A 159 -12.31 -14.32 30.82
C ILE A 159 -12.62 -13.40 32.01
N ASN A 160 -12.85 -14.00 33.18
CA ASN A 160 -13.26 -13.30 34.40
C ASN A 160 -12.13 -13.08 35.41
N THR A 161 -10.93 -13.58 35.15
CA THR A 161 -9.78 -13.48 36.05
C THR A 161 -8.58 -12.88 35.35
N GLY A 162 -7.79 -12.11 36.10
CA GLY A 162 -6.57 -11.47 35.58
C GLY A 162 -6.81 -10.10 34.93
N LEU A 163 -5.73 -9.56 34.37
CA LEU A 163 -5.69 -8.23 33.80
C LEU A 163 -6.08 -8.29 32.32
N ARG A 164 -7.08 -7.51 31.91
CA ARG A 164 -7.57 -7.46 30.54
C ARG A 164 -7.21 -6.14 29.89
N ILE A 165 -6.68 -6.18 28.68
CA ILE A 165 -6.43 -5.00 27.87
C ILE A 165 -7.39 -5.03 26.70
N TYR A 166 -8.22 -3.99 26.57
CA TYR A 166 -9.07 -3.80 25.41
C TYR A 166 -8.45 -2.75 24.50
N THR A 167 -8.50 -2.98 23.20
CA THR A 167 -8.02 -2.04 22.18
C THR A 167 -9.14 -1.66 21.24
N ASP A 168 -9.09 -0.45 20.70
CA ASP A 168 -10.05 -0.01 19.68
C ASP A 168 -9.38 1.03 18.76
N GLY A 169 -9.69 0.98 17.47
CA GLY A 169 -9.31 1.94 16.46
C GLY A 169 -10.55 2.48 15.73
N SER A 170 -10.82 3.77 15.89
CA SER A 170 -12.00 4.40 15.27
C SER A 170 -11.64 5.32 14.11
N LYS A 171 -12.57 5.45 13.16
CA LYS A 171 -12.54 6.49 12.12
C LYS A 171 -13.91 7.13 11.96
N THR A 172 -13.93 8.46 11.96
CA THR A 172 -15.07 9.30 11.63
C THR A 172 -14.66 10.30 10.54
N GLU A 173 -15.62 11.07 10.02
CA GLU A 173 -15.31 12.20 9.13
C GLU A 173 -14.42 13.27 9.80
N ARG A 174 -14.46 13.36 11.14
CA ARG A 174 -13.76 14.38 11.92
C ARG A 174 -12.39 13.94 12.44
N GLY A 175 -12.10 12.65 12.44
CA GLY A 175 -10.88 12.15 13.07
C GLY A 175 -10.69 10.65 12.95
N VAL A 176 -9.44 10.24 13.15
CA VAL A 176 -9.05 8.85 13.34
C VAL A 176 -8.42 8.77 14.74
N GLY A 177 -8.76 7.76 15.52
CA GLY A 177 -8.28 7.60 16.89
C GLY A 177 -7.91 6.16 17.19
N ALA A 178 -6.88 5.96 18.01
CA ALA A 178 -6.48 4.65 18.52
C ALA A 178 -6.46 4.73 20.04
N ALA A 179 -6.91 3.68 20.72
CA ALA A 179 -6.93 3.63 22.18
C ALA A 179 -6.72 2.21 22.70
N PHE A 180 -6.21 2.11 23.92
CA PHE A 180 -6.35 0.90 24.72
C PHE A 180 -6.69 1.26 26.17
N CYS A 181 -7.37 0.36 26.87
CA CYS A 181 -7.61 0.48 28.30
C CYS A 181 -7.31 -0.84 29.01
N VAL A 182 -6.92 -0.72 30.27
CA VAL A 182 -6.64 -1.86 31.14
C VAL A 182 -7.76 -1.98 32.15
N LEU A 183 -8.39 -3.14 32.19
CA LEU A 183 -9.44 -3.51 33.10
C LEU A 183 -8.92 -4.54 34.11
N THR A 184 -9.02 -4.20 35.38
CA THR A 184 -8.80 -5.12 36.50
C THR A 184 -10.13 -5.30 37.19
N ASP A 185 -10.66 -6.52 37.17
CA ASP A 185 -12.03 -6.87 37.60
C ASP A 185 -13.12 -6.07 36.87
N VAL A 186 -13.55 -4.93 37.44
CA VAL A 186 -14.59 -4.06 36.86
C VAL A 186 -14.08 -2.63 36.67
N ASN A 187 -12.87 -2.34 37.14
CA ASN A 187 -12.33 -0.98 37.16
C ASN A 187 -11.29 -0.79 36.06
N ILE A 188 -11.38 0.35 35.37
CA ILE A 188 -10.35 0.75 34.41
C ILE A 188 -9.19 1.38 35.18
N THR A 189 -8.05 0.71 35.20
CA THR A 189 -6.85 1.11 35.95
C THR A 189 -5.88 1.94 35.12
N HIS A 190 -5.87 1.75 33.80
CA HIS A 190 -5.02 2.50 32.88
C HIS A 190 -5.73 2.77 31.55
N ARG A 191 -5.41 3.90 30.92
CA ARG A 191 -5.94 4.30 29.61
C ARG A 191 -4.86 4.94 28.78
N TRP A 192 -4.85 4.66 27.50
CA TRP A 192 -4.05 5.35 26.51
C TRP A 192 -4.92 5.64 25.29
N SER A 193 -4.76 6.82 24.71
CA SER A 193 -5.44 7.18 23.47
C SER A 193 -4.62 8.21 22.70
N THR A 194 -4.70 8.16 21.37
CA THR A 194 -4.10 9.17 20.50
C THR A 194 -4.99 9.48 19.30
N ARG A 195 -4.81 10.66 18.72
CA ARG A 195 -5.44 11.07 17.46
C ARG A 195 -4.44 10.89 16.32
N LEU A 196 -4.88 10.22 15.26
CA LEU A 196 -4.12 10.05 14.01
C LEU A 196 -4.57 11.06 12.95
N SER A 197 -3.84 11.12 11.84
CA SER A 197 -4.22 11.93 10.68
C SER A 197 -5.54 11.45 10.08
N LEU A 198 -6.33 12.38 9.53
CA LEU A 198 -7.56 12.06 8.78
C LEU A 198 -7.30 11.14 7.58
N ARG A 199 -6.06 11.14 7.08
CA ARG A 199 -5.60 10.27 5.99
C ARG A 199 -5.46 8.81 6.42
N ASN A 200 -5.35 8.53 7.72
CA ASN A 200 -5.20 7.16 8.21
C ASN A 200 -6.50 6.35 8.07
N ILE A 201 -6.39 5.04 7.88
CA ILE A 201 -7.53 4.12 7.85
C ILE A 201 -7.76 3.48 9.22
N VAL A 202 -8.96 2.93 9.46
CA VAL A 202 -9.32 2.21 10.71
C VAL A 202 -8.25 1.18 11.06
N PHE A 203 -7.83 0.34 10.11
CA PHE A 203 -6.78 -0.66 10.33
C PHE A 203 -5.47 -0.09 10.90
N GLN A 204 -5.06 1.12 10.50
CA GLN A 204 -3.84 1.74 11.04
C GLN A 204 -4.01 2.20 12.48
N ALA A 205 -5.21 2.62 12.86
CA ALA A 205 -5.53 2.96 14.24
C ALA A 205 -5.55 1.69 15.11
N GLU A 206 -6.23 0.65 14.64
CA GLU A 206 -6.36 -0.65 15.29
C GLU A 206 -5.00 -1.30 15.58
N ILE A 207 -4.15 -1.38 14.55
CA ILE A 207 -2.83 -1.99 14.73
C ILE A 207 -1.90 -1.15 15.60
N LEU A 208 -2.10 0.17 15.66
CA LEU A 208 -1.37 1.05 16.57
C LEU A 208 -1.84 0.85 18.02
N ALA A 209 -3.16 0.76 18.25
CA ALA A 209 -3.73 0.43 19.55
C ALA A 209 -3.20 -0.92 20.05
N HIS A 210 -3.19 -1.93 19.18
CA HIS A 210 -2.61 -3.24 19.45
C HIS A 210 -1.12 -3.14 19.84
N LEU A 211 -0.29 -2.41 19.06
CA LEU A 211 1.11 -2.22 19.43
C LEU A 211 1.27 -1.60 20.82
N LYS A 212 0.48 -0.58 21.13
CA LYS A 212 0.55 0.10 22.43
C LYS A 212 0.07 -0.78 23.59
N ALA A 213 -0.93 -1.61 23.36
CA ALA A 213 -1.35 -2.63 24.32
C ALA A 213 -0.24 -3.66 24.57
N VAL A 214 0.43 -4.16 23.53
CA VAL A 214 1.54 -5.11 23.67
C VAL A 214 2.74 -4.46 24.37
N GLU A 215 3.12 -3.24 24.00
CA GLU A 215 4.20 -2.50 24.67
C GLU A 215 3.90 -2.31 26.16
N HIS A 216 2.65 -2.02 26.52
CA HIS A 216 2.24 -1.92 27.91
C HIS A 216 2.27 -3.29 28.61
N ALA A 217 1.73 -4.33 28.00
CA ALA A 217 1.71 -5.68 28.55
C ALA A 217 3.13 -6.21 28.86
N VAL A 218 4.08 -5.99 27.96
CA VAL A 218 5.49 -6.40 28.14
C VAL A 218 6.17 -5.63 29.29
N SER A 219 5.70 -4.43 29.62
CA SER A 219 6.23 -3.65 30.75
C SER A 219 5.70 -4.06 32.12
N LEU A 220 4.64 -4.88 32.18
CA LEU A 220 4.03 -5.34 33.43
C LEU A 220 4.77 -6.56 33.98
N PRO A 221 4.87 -6.72 35.31
CA PRO A 221 5.39 -7.93 35.92
C PRO A 221 4.54 -9.14 35.53
N THR A 222 5.14 -10.33 35.49
CA THR A 222 4.52 -11.59 35.06
C THR A 222 3.22 -11.88 35.79
N GLN A 223 2.11 -11.49 35.16
CA GLN A 223 0.73 -11.74 35.58
C GLN A 223 -0.03 -12.35 34.41
N GLN A 224 -1.09 -13.10 34.74
CA GLN A 224 -2.03 -13.60 33.74
C GLN A 224 -2.74 -12.40 33.09
N LEU A 225 -2.45 -12.18 31.81
CA LEU A 225 -2.88 -11.01 31.05
C LEU A 225 -3.52 -11.44 29.73
N THR A 226 -4.58 -10.74 29.35
CA THR A 226 -5.31 -10.99 28.10
C THR A 226 -5.43 -9.69 27.34
N ILE A 227 -5.15 -9.70 26.03
CA ILE A 227 -5.41 -8.57 25.14
C ILE A 227 -6.57 -8.96 24.23
N LEU A 228 -7.60 -8.13 24.19
CA LEU A 228 -8.84 -8.36 23.47
C LEU A 228 -8.90 -7.37 22.30
N LEU A 229 -8.98 -7.91 21.09
CA LEU A 229 -8.94 -7.19 19.82
C LEU A 229 -10.14 -7.60 18.98
N ASP A 230 -10.98 -6.66 18.57
CA ASP A 230 -12.10 -6.92 17.67
C ASP A 230 -11.70 -6.93 16.17
N ASN A 231 -10.43 -6.62 15.86
CA ASN A 231 -9.93 -6.57 14.48
C ASN A 231 -9.06 -7.79 14.11
N GLN A 232 -9.70 -8.76 13.46
CA GLN A 232 -9.05 -9.95 12.93
C GLN A 232 -7.88 -9.65 11.96
N ALA A 233 -7.93 -8.56 11.19
CA ALA A 233 -6.82 -8.20 10.30
C ALA A 233 -5.57 -7.77 11.10
N SER A 234 -5.75 -7.05 12.20
CA SER A 234 -4.66 -6.67 13.11
C SER A 234 -4.02 -7.92 13.73
N ILE A 235 -4.84 -8.86 14.21
CA ILE A 235 -4.39 -10.14 14.78
C ILE A 235 -3.59 -10.94 13.74
N ASN A 236 -4.18 -11.19 12.57
CA ASN A 236 -3.53 -11.97 11.51
C ASN A 236 -2.23 -11.34 11.01
N SER A 237 -2.19 -10.00 10.93
CA SER A 237 -0.98 -9.29 10.51
C SER A 237 0.14 -9.40 11.55
N ALA A 238 -0.19 -9.31 12.84
CA ALA A 238 0.75 -9.41 13.94
C ALA A 238 1.28 -10.84 14.13
N ALA A 239 0.44 -11.86 13.89
CA ALA A 239 0.84 -13.26 13.93
C ALA A 239 1.77 -13.64 12.75
N ASN A 240 1.76 -12.86 11.67
CA ASN A 240 2.52 -13.16 10.46
C ASN A 240 3.92 -12.52 10.48
N PRO A 241 5.02 -13.29 10.66
CA PRO A 241 6.39 -12.76 10.65
C PRO A 241 6.77 -12.11 9.30
N LYS A 242 6.05 -12.47 8.22
CA LYS A 242 6.28 -11.99 6.85
C LYS A 242 5.42 -10.76 6.50
N SER A 243 4.65 -10.23 7.45
CA SER A 243 3.80 -9.05 7.21
C SER A 243 4.60 -7.91 6.58
N HIS A 244 4.02 -7.21 5.61
CA HIS A 244 4.63 -6.00 5.03
C HIS A 244 4.44 -4.76 5.90
N ASN A 245 3.62 -4.85 6.95
CA ASN A 245 3.39 -3.76 7.89
C ASN A 245 4.48 -3.77 8.96
N SER A 246 5.13 -2.62 9.17
CA SER A 246 6.25 -2.48 10.10
C SER A 246 5.81 -2.55 11.57
N ILE A 247 4.60 -2.05 11.90
CA ILE A 247 4.00 -2.16 13.23
C ILE A 247 3.70 -3.63 13.54
N ALA A 248 3.10 -4.36 12.61
CA ALA A 248 2.83 -5.80 12.75
C ALA A 248 4.10 -6.60 13.08
N ARG A 249 5.21 -6.32 12.37
CA ARG A 249 6.51 -6.95 12.66
C ARG A 249 7.06 -6.58 14.04
N LYS A 250 6.83 -5.35 14.51
CA LYS A 250 7.22 -4.95 15.88
C LYS A 250 6.41 -5.72 16.92
N ILE A 251 5.10 -5.85 16.72
CA ILE A 251 4.24 -6.67 17.60
C ILE A 251 4.73 -8.12 17.63
N PHE A 252 4.93 -8.73 16.45
CA PHE A 252 5.47 -10.10 16.35
C PHE A 252 6.75 -10.27 17.16
N LYS A 253 7.72 -9.34 16.99
CA LYS A 253 9.00 -9.39 17.69
C LYS A 253 8.83 -9.26 19.20
N LEU A 254 8.00 -8.33 19.67
CA LEU A 254 7.73 -8.16 21.10
C LEU A 254 7.14 -9.43 21.71
N LEU A 255 6.15 -10.03 21.05
CA LEU A 255 5.51 -11.26 21.50
C LEU A 255 6.46 -12.48 21.45
N HIS A 256 7.40 -12.49 20.51
CA HIS A 256 8.38 -13.58 20.39
C HIS A 256 9.55 -13.44 21.38
N SER A 257 10.07 -12.22 21.59
CA SER A 257 11.25 -11.99 22.45
C SER A 257 10.95 -12.00 23.93
N SER A 258 9.71 -11.68 24.29
CA SER A 258 9.31 -11.64 25.68
C SER A 258 8.84 -13.04 26.05
N ASP A 259 9.55 -13.66 27.01
CA ASP A 259 9.20 -14.95 27.65
C ASP A 259 7.93 -14.79 28.53
N VAL A 260 7.02 -13.89 28.12
CA VAL A 260 5.73 -13.61 28.72
C VAL A 260 4.92 -14.86 28.46
N LYS A 261 4.91 -15.72 29.47
CA LYS A 261 4.02 -16.88 29.57
C LYS A 261 2.58 -16.42 29.48
N TYR A 262 2.08 -16.25 28.26
CA TYR A 262 0.67 -16.10 27.91
C TYR A 262 0.07 -14.68 28.01
N PRO A 263 0.42 -13.72 27.12
CA PRO A 263 -0.60 -12.82 26.63
C PRO A 263 -1.55 -13.68 25.81
N GLY A 264 -2.73 -13.99 26.33
CA GLY A 264 -3.79 -14.52 25.49
C GLY A 264 -4.33 -13.39 24.65
N ILE A 265 -3.96 -13.33 23.38
CA ILE A 265 -4.56 -12.38 22.43
C ILE A 265 -5.78 -13.06 21.82
N TYR A 266 -6.97 -12.52 22.04
CA TYR A 266 -8.24 -13.10 21.56
C TYR A 266 -9.06 -12.11 20.74
N PHE A 267 -9.97 -12.66 19.95
CA PHE A 267 -10.99 -11.94 19.20
C PHE A 267 -12.16 -11.52 20.11
#